data_AF-A0A0J7IF11-F1
#
_entry.id   AF-A0A0J7IF11-F1
#
_cell.length_a   1.000
_cell.length_b   1.000
_cell.length_c   1.000
_cell.angle_alpha   90.00
_cell.angle_beta   90.00
_cell.angle_gamma   90.00
#
_symmetry.space_group_name_H-M   'P 1'
#
loop_
_entity.id
_entity.type
_entity.pdbx_description
1 polymer ?
#
loop_
_entity_poly.entity_id
_entity_poly.type
_entity_poly.pdbx_seq_one_letter_code
_entity_poly.pdbx_strand_id
1 'polypeptide(L)'
;MKFSATKEYIKVKTEGILNLELLSAEYGMTAEELVSFHNRHCSISELLNISLPKYVEYIYIPTDQFGIRDSRLLKNTVLEIPTVSSNKVYGVIIRFLPKNLQIHYIIKVKRTAAYIELNKEKTYVNNQGIDKIIEQLFEKAEQVLYPLQLSLHSKGSIQKILNNKDITQRWEKEYFPKLKEYYQSETTDNILEQLDKAYTDIDLKKDLFNRNIFYKLFFLPVYQGYPFFSGKDSLKIYFSSLSREAGYETEYTLNREYTRGNKIALKITGTEDEDPFNKNRSKGKVDLLYKFNKETKEIFSITGSLSTFEKEKEYTVDFQVYEQKKPE
;
A
#
# COMPACT_ATOMS: atom_id res chain seq x y z
N MET A 1 10.48 32.60 -39.69
CA MET A 1 11.73 31.86 -39.41
C MET A 1 12.30 32.29 -38.08
N LYS A 2 12.36 31.37 -37.11
CA LYS A 2 13.45 31.17 -36.13
C LYS A 2 13.00 30.03 -35.20
N PHE A 3 13.27 28.80 -35.64
CA PHE A 3 13.28 27.65 -34.75
C PHE A 3 14.39 27.89 -33.73
N SER A 4 14.01 28.06 -32.46
CA SER A 4 14.95 28.08 -31.34
C SER A 4 15.57 26.69 -31.26
N ALA A 5 16.88 26.59 -31.55
CA ALA A 5 17.63 25.35 -31.44
C ALA A 5 17.50 24.81 -30.01
N THR A 6 16.76 23.72 -29.83
CA THR A 6 16.84 22.90 -28.63
C THR A 6 18.29 22.43 -28.49
N LYS A 7 18.96 22.77 -27.38
CA LYS A 7 20.31 22.32 -27.10
C LYS A 7 20.40 20.80 -27.25
N GLU A 8 21.38 20.34 -28.02
CA GLU A 8 21.63 18.91 -28.31
C GLU A 8 22.02 18.11 -27.06
N TYR A 9 22.56 18.79 -26.04
CA TYR A 9 23.04 18.18 -24.81
C TYR A 9 22.68 18.96 -23.54
N ILE A 10 22.73 18.26 -22.41
CA ILE A 10 22.64 18.79 -21.05
C ILE A 10 23.95 18.51 -20.32
N LYS A 11 24.46 19.53 -19.60
CA LYS A 11 25.66 19.42 -18.76
C LYS A 11 25.24 18.98 -17.35
N VAL A 12 25.65 17.79 -16.94
CA VAL A 12 25.30 17.17 -15.64
C VAL A 12 26.54 17.09 -14.77
N LYS A 13 26.42 17.43 -13.49
CA LYS A 13 27.53 17.31 -12.52
C LYS A 13 27.76 15.84 -12.17
N THR A 14 29.02 15.41 -12.07
CA THR A 14 29.38 14.00 -11.84
C THR A 14 29.15 13.54 -10.41
N GLU A 15 28.91 14.46 -9.47
CA GLU A 15 28.59 14.21 -8.04
C GLU A 15 29.51 13.18 -7.33
N GLY A 16 30.74 13.00 -7.83
CA GLY A 16 31.70 12.04 -7.28
C GLY A 16 31.52 10.59 -7.75
N ILE A 17 30.63 10.33 -8.72
CA ILE A 17 30.54 9.03 -9.40
C ILE A 17 31.79 8.87 -10.27
N LEU A 18 32.68 7.94 -9.93
CA LEU A 18 33.92 7.69 -10.69
C LEU A 18 33.81 6.50 -11.65
N ASN A 19 32.70 5.76 -11.59
CA ASN A 19 32.47 4.58 -12.40
C ASN A 19 31.65 4.96 -13.64
N LEU A 20 32.30 4.85 -14.80
CA LEU A 20 31.73 5.27 -16.08
C LEU A 20 30.61 4.33 -16.54
N GLU A 21 30.72 3.04 -16.25
CA GLU A 21 29.72 2.03 -16.60
C GLU A 21 28.41 2.30 -15.87
N LEU A 22 28.45 2.51 -14.56
CA LEU A 22 27.27 2.87 -13.75
C LEU A 22 26.64 4.16 -14.26
N LEU A 23 27.45 5.19 -14.51
CA LEU A 23 26.96 6.47 -14.98
C LEU A 23 26.32 6.37 -16.37
N SER A 24 26.93 5.63 -17.30
CA SER A 24 26.37 5.39 -18.63
C SER A 24 25.05 4.63 -18.57
N ALA A 25 24.96 3.61 -17.70
CA ALA A 25 23.77 2.82 -17.51
C ALA A 25 22.58 3.64 -16.96
N GLU A 26 22.82 4.66 -16.13
CA GLU A 26 21.76 5.56 -15.64
C GLU A 26 21.01 6.25 -16.79
N TYR A 27 21.73 6.59 -17.86
CA TYR A 27 21.19 7.24 -19.05
C TYR A 27 20.87 6.27 -20.19
N GLY A 28 20.95 4.95 -19.95
CA GLY A 28 20.66 3.95 -20.98
C GLY A 28 21.69 3.93 -22.13
N MET A 29 22.93 4.31 -21.84
CA MET A 29 24.04 4.35 -22.77
C MET A 29 25.09 3.32 -22.37
N THR A 30 25.91 2.88 -23.32
CA THR A 30 27.18 2.22 -23.04
C THR A 30 28.25 3.23 -22.62
N ALA A 31 29.29 2.76 -21.94
CA ALA A 31 30.43 3.61 -21.56
C ALA A 31 31.10 4.26 -22.80
N GLU A 32 31.22 3.51 -23.90
CA GLU A 32 31.78 3.99 -25.16
C GLU A 32 30.93 5.09 -25.81
N GLU A 33 29.60 4.91 -25.86
CA GLU A 33 28.68 5.93 -26.36
C GLU A 33 28.75 7.22 -25.52
N LEU A 34 28.80 7.08 -24.19
CA LEU A 34 28.90 8.21 -23.27
C LEU A 34 30.20 9.00 -23.50
N VAL A 35 31.34 8.31 -23.58
CA VAL A 35 32.66 8.94 -23.82
C VAL A 35 32.70 9.60 -25.19
N SER A 36 32.25 8.90 -26.23
CA SER A 36 32.21 9.42 -27.59
C SER A 36 31.33 10.66 -27.72
N PHE A 37 30.17 10.68 -27.05
CA PHE A 37 29.31 11.85 -27.01
C PHE A 37 29.95 12.99 -26.22
N HIS A 38 30.40 12.73 -24.99
CA HIS A 38 31.05 13.74 -24.15
C HIS A 38 32.21 14.42 -24.87
N ASN A 39 33.14 13.65 -25.44
CA ASN A 39 34.37 14.16 -26.03
C ASN A 39 34.12 15.01 -27.29
N ARG A 40 32.98 14.83 -27.96
CA ARG A 40 32.57 15.69 -29.09
C ARG A 40 32.07 17.06 -28.65
N HIS A 41 31.66 17.21 -27.39
CA HIS A 41 30.99 18.41 -26.88
C HIS A 41 31.74 19.11 -25.74
N CYS A 42 32.85 18.54 -25.26
CA CYS A 42 33.65 19.10 -24.17
C CYS A 42 34.88 19.87 -24.66
N SER A 43 35.55 20.56 -23.73
CA SER A 43 36.90 21.11 -23.96
C SER A 43 37.98 20.03 -23.86
N ILE A 44 39.17 20.26 -24.43
CA ILE A 44 40.29 19.29 -24.38
C ILE A 44 40.66 18.91 -22.93
N SER A 45 40.55 19.86 -21.99
CA SER A 45 40.79 19.64 -20.56
C SER A 45 39.76 18.76 -19.84
N GLU A 46 38.61 18.52 -20.47
CA GLU A 46 37.50 17.72 -19.91
C GLU A 46 37.39 16.33 -20.55
N LEU A 47 38.26 15.99 -21.53
CA LEU A 47 38.17 14.73 -22.27
C LEU A 47 38.16 13.49 -21.35
N LEU A 48 37.23 12.59 -21.64
CA LEU A 48 37.13 11.30 -21.00
C LEU A 48 37.96 10.26 -21.77
N ASN A 49 38.65 9.41 -21.02
CA ASN A 49 39.32 8.22 -21.55
C ASN A 49 38.50 6.98 -21.16
N ILE A 50 39.17 5.91 -20.72
CA ILE A 50 38.55 4.63 -20.31
C ILE A 50 37.91 4.73 -18.90
N SER A 51 38.21 5.77 -18.13
CA SER A 51 37.66 6.00 -16.79
C SER A 51 37.29 7.46 -16.59
N LEU A 52 36.42 7.73 -15.62
CA LEU A 52 36.03 9.09 -15.29
C LEU A 52 37.11 9.77 -14.42
N PRO A 53 37.81 10.80 -14.92
CA PRO A 53 38.85 11.46 -14.14
C PRO A 53 38.25 12.27 -13.00
N LYS A 54 38.93 12.31 -11.84
CA LYS A 54 38.47 13.05 -10.64
C LYS A 54 38.28 14.55 -10.87
N TYR A 55 38.96 15.12 -11.86
CA TYR A 55 38.89 16.54 -12.20
C TYR A 55 37.71 16.89 -13.12
N VAL A 56 37.06 15.90 -13.74
CA VAL A 56 35.90 16.14 -14.59
C VAL A 56 34.67 16.33 -13.72
N GLU A 57 34.33 17.60 -13.49
CA GLU A 57 33.18 17.98 -12.67
C GLU A 57 31.85 17.74 -13.40
N TYR A 58 31.85 17.73 -14.74
CA TYR A 58 30.62 17.67 -15.53
C TYR A 58 30.74 16.73 -16.72
N ILE A 59 29.60 16.13 -17.10
CA ILE A 59 29.46 15.34 -18.32
C ILE A 59 28.35 15.90 -19.20
N TYR A 60 28.57 15.86 -20.50
CA TYR A 60 27.58 16.21 -21.51
C TYR A 60 26.78 14.95 -21.87
N ILE A 61 25.45 15.02 -21.69
CA ILE A 61 24.50 13.94 -21.97
C ILE A 61 23.55 14.37 -23.09
N PRO A 62 23.19 13.49 -24.04
CA PRO A 62 22.16 13.79 -25.03
C PRO A 62 20.84 14.22 -24.37
N THR A 63 20.21 15.28 -24.88
CA THR A 63 18.98 15.85 -24.27
C THR A 63 17.83 14.84 -24.20
N ASP A 64 17.71 13.95 -25.18
CA ASP A 64 16.72 12.87 -25.23
C ASP A 64 16.97 11.82 -24.12
N GLN A 65 18.21 11.36 -23.96
CA GLN A 65 18.57 10.39 -22.92
C GLN A 65 18.42 10.97 -21.51
N PHE A 66 18.80 12.24 -21.33
CA PHE A 66 18.53 12.95 -20.09
C PHE A 66 17.02 13.03 -19.83
N GLY A 67 16.20 13.39 -20.84
CA GLY A 67 14.75 13.44 -20.72
C GLY A 67 14.13 12.09 -20.32
N ILE A 68 14.65 10.99 -20.86
CA ILE A 68 14.22 9.63 -20.50
C ILE A 68 14.52 9.34 -19.03
N ARG A 69 15.74 9.61 -18.54
CA ARG A 69 16.07 9.46 -17.10
C ARG A 69 15.20 10.37 -16.25
N ASP A 70 15.13 11.65 -16.61
CA ASP A 70 14.42 12.67 -15.85
C ASP A 70 12.93 12.34 -15.68
N SER A 71 12.30 11.80 -16.72
CA SER A 71 10.90 11.36 -16.71
C SER A 71 10.63 10.15 -15.80
N ARG A 72 11.66 9.32 -15.55
CA ARG A 72 11.60 8.17 -14.63
C ARG A 72 11.73 8.58 -13.17
N LEU A 73 12.36 9.72 -12.88
CA LEU A 73 12.59 10.19 -11.52
C LEU A 73 11.30 10.72 -10.88
N LEU A 74 11.07 10.32 -9.63
CA LEU A 74 10.05 10.88 -8.76
C LEU A 74 10.48 12.28 -8.34
N LYS A 75 9.67 13.28 -8.69
CA LYS A 75 10.01 14.70 -8.49
C LYS A 75 9.74 15.22 -7.07
N ASN A 76 8.84 14.56 -6.35
CA ASN A 76 8.39 14.99 -5.03
C ASN A 76 8.45 13.82 -4.06
N THR A 77 8.98 14.06 -2.87
CA THR A 77 9.03 13.09 -1.77
C THR A 77 7.79 13.13 -0.88
N VAL A 78 6.84 14.02 -1.18
CA VAL A 78 5.54 14.11 -0.50
C VAL A 78 4.51 13.29 -1.26
N LEU A 79 3.89 12.34 -0.56
CA LEU A 79 2.74 11.60 -1.04
C LEU A 79 1.46 12.22 -0.50
N GLU A 80 0.78 12.99 -1.33
CA GLU A 80 -0.45 13.70 -0.95
C GLU A 80 -1.67 12.78 -1.02
N ILE A 81 -2.60 12.99 -0.08
CA ILE A 81 -3.87 12.26 -0.07
C ILE A 81 -4.70 12.64 -1.33
N PRO A 82 -5.28 11.67 -2.04
CA PRO A 82 -6.09 11.96 -3.22
C PRO A 82 -7.31 12.81 -2.87
N THR A 83 -7.50 13.92 -3.59
CA THR A 83 -8.63 14.85 -3.42
C THR A 83 -9.66 14.74 -4.55
N VAL A 84 -9.29 14.10 -5.65
CA VAL A 84 -10.16 13.92 -6.83
C VAL A 84 -11.18 12.82 -6.56
N SER A 85 -12.44 13.08 -6.92
CA SER A 85 -13.49 12.08 -6.86
C SER A 85 -13.20 10.92 -7.82
N SER A 86 -13.36 9.68 -7.35
CA SER A 86 -13.04 8.49 -8.12
C SER A 86 -13.97 7.33 -7.75
N ASN A 87 -14.04 6.35 -8.65
CA ASN A 87 -14.68 5.06 -8.38
C ASN A 87 -13.70 3.96 -8.82
N LYS A 88 -13.25 3.16 -7.86
CA LYS A 88 -12.28 2.09 -8.05
C LYS A 88 -12.85 0.76 -7.58
N VAL A 89 -12.42 -0.31 -8.21
CA VAL A 89 -12.75 -1.68 -7.81
C VAL A 89 -11.44 -2.37 -7.45
N TYR A 90 -11.39 -3.04 -6.31
CA TYR A 90 -10.21 -3.76 -5.86
C TYR A 90 -10.52 -5.23 -5.64
N GLY A 91 -9.62 -6.10 -6.09
CA GLY A 91 -9.55 -7.48 -5.64
C GLY A 91 -8.69 -7.56 -4.39
N VAL A 92 -9.18 -8.24 -3.35
CA VAL A 92 -8.46 -8.45 -2.09
C VAL A 92 -8.21 -9.93 -1.90
N ILE A 93 -6.99 -10.31 -1.56
CA ILE A 93 -6.59 -11.69 -1.23
C ILE A 93 -5.78 -11.63 0.06
N ILE A 94 -6.15 -12.47 1.02
CA ILE A 94 -5.50 -12.58 2.32
C ILE A 94 -5.24 -14.07 2.55
N ARG A 95 -3.99 -14.46 2.82
CA ARG A 95 -3.63 -15.83 3.13
C ARG A 95 -3.04 -15.93 4.54
N PHE A 96 -3.60 -16.81 5.34
CA PHE A 96 -3.15 -17.07 6.70
C PHE A 96 -2.39 -18.39 6.76
N LEU A 97 -1.11 -18.30 7.08
CA LEU A 97 -0.22 -19.42 7.33
C LEU A 97 -0.02 -19.59 8.84
N PRO A 98 0.12 -20.83 9.33
CA PRO A 98 0.26 -22.09 8.60
C PRO A 98 -1.07 -22.78 8.26
N LYS A 99 -2.22 -22.16 8.56
CA LYS A 99 -3.55 -22.76 8.34
C LYS A 99 -3.90 -22.98 6.86
N ASN A 100 -3.12 -22.43 5.92
CA ASN A 100 -3.41 -22.42 4.49
C ASN A 100 -4.83 -21.92 4.17
N LEU A 101 -5.31 -20.95 4.96
CA LEU A 101 -6.62 -20.34 4.76
C LEU A 101 -6.46 -19.13 3.85
N GLN A 102 -7.18 -19.11 2.73
CA GLN A 102 -7.23 -17.97 1.82
C GLN A 102 -8.63 -17.34 1.84
N ILE A 103 -8.69 -16.05 2.12
CA ILE A 103 -9.90 -15.24 2.00
C ILE A 103 -9.72 -14.30 0.80
N HIS A 104 -10.72 -14.20 -0.06
CA HIS A 104 -10.73 -13.17 -1.11
C HIS A 104 -12.12 -12.64 -1.37
N TYR A 105 -12.17 -11.41 -1.87
CA TYR A 105 -13.40 -10.69 -2.19
C TYR A 105 -13.10 -9.49 -3.08
N ILE A 106 -14.15 -8.90 -3.63
CA ILE A 106 -14.10 -7.63 -4.36
C ILE A 106 -14.62 -6.52 -3.45
N ILE A 107 -13.99 -5.35 -3.49
CA ILE A 107 -14.47 -4.16 -2.80
C ILE A 107 -14.46 -2.95 -3.73
N LYS A 108 -15.60 -2.26 -3.79
CA LYS A 108 -15.76 -1.01 -4.53
C LYS A 108 -15.45 0.15 -3.59
N VAL A 109 -14.59 1.04 -4.03
CA VAL A 109 -14.14 2.22 -3.29
C VAL A 109 -14.52 3.45 -4.08
N LYS A 110 -15.47 4.22 -3.56
CA LYS A 110 -15.84 5.52 -4.09
C LYS A 110 -15.21 6.59 -3.22
N ARG A 111 -14.39 7.45 -3.82
CA ARG A 111 -13.77 8.60 -3.15
C ARG A 111 -14.48 9.87 -3.58
N THR A 112 -14.69 10.76 -2.62
CA THR A 112 -15.12 12.14 -2.82
C THR A 112 -14.18 13.07 -2.06
N ALA A 113 -14.32 14.38 -2.24
CA ALA A 113 -13.56 15.36 -1.46
C ALA A 113 -13.84 15.29 0.06
N ALA A 114 -15.00 14.78 0.47
CA ALA A 114 -15.43 14.78 1.87
C ALA A 114 -15.27 13.42 2.57
N TYR A 115 -15.42 12.31 1.83
CA TYR A 115 -15.44 10.97 2.41
C TYR A 115 -15.09 9.87 1.39
N ILE A 116 -14.82 8.69 1.93
CA ILE A 116 -14.70 7.44 1.17
C ILE A 116 -15.87 6.54 1.51
N GLU A 117 -16.48 5.95 0.49
CA GLU A 117 -17.49 4.93 0.61
C GLU A 117 -16.95 3.58 0.15
N LEU A 118 -17.14 2.57 0.97
CA LEU A 118 -16.79 1.20 0.68
C LEU A 118 -18.07 0.38 0.46
N ASN A 119 -18.04 -0.49 -0.54
CA ASN A 119 -19.06 -1.50 -0.77
C ASN A 119 -18.36 -2.83 -1.07
N LYS A 120 -18.41 -3.77 -0.12
CA LYS A 120 -17.80 -5.09 -0.26
C LYS A 120 -18.77 -6.07 -0.89
N GLU A 121 -18.30 -6.85 -1.85
CA GLU A 121 -19.05 -7.95 -2.44
C GLU A 121 -18.93 -9.24 -1.59
N LYS A 122 -19.36 -10.36 -2.14
CA LYS A 122 -19.34 -11.66 -1.46
C LYS A 122 -17.91 -12.09 -1.08
N THR A 123 -17.78 -12.76 0.06
CA THR A 123 -16.51 -13.34 0.51
C THR A 123 -16.38 -14.79 0.06
N TYR A 124 -15.18 -15.16 -0.35
CA TYR A 124 -14.81 -16.52 -0.72
C TYR A 124 -13.69 -17.01 0.18
N VAL A 125 -13.80 -18.26 0.62
CA VAL A 125 -12.81 -18.94 1.45
C VAL A 125 -12.29 -20.13 0.66
N ASN A 126 -10.97 -20.20 0.43
CA ASN A 126 -10.32 -21.26 -0.35
C ASN A 126 -10.97 -21.50 -1.73
N ASN A 127 -11.37 -20.42 -2.42
CA ASN A 127 -12.05 -20.46 -3.74
C ASN A 127 -13.45 -21.07 -3.72
N GLN A 128 -14.04 -21.21 -2.53
CA GLN A 128 -15.40 -21.67 -2.35
C GLN A 128 -16.24 -20.56 -1.71
N GLY A 129 -17.54 -20.60 -2.02
CA GLY A 129 -18.50 -19.81 -1.27
C GLY A 129 -18.52 -20.25 0.20
N ILE A 130 -19.00 -19.37 1.06
CA ILE A 130 -19.16 -19.71 2.47
C ILE A 130 -20.36 -20.66 2.63
N ASP A 131 -20.05 -21.91 3.00
CA ASP A 131 -21.06 -22.98 3.10
C ASP A 131 -21.39 -23.34 4.56
N LYS A 132 -20.53 -23.02 5.53
CA LYS A 132 -20.79 -23.31 6.94
C LYS A 132 -21.75 -22.30 7.55
N ILE A 133 -22.75 -22.79 8.29
CA ILE A 133 -23.83 -22.00 8.91
C ILE A 133 -23.30 -20.80 9.71
N ILE A 134 -22.30 -21.01 10.58
CA ILE A 134 -21.73 -19.94 11.40
C ILE A 134 -20.98 -18.92 10.54
N GLU A 135 -20.25 -19.35 9.51
CA GLU A 135 -19.55 -18.44 8.61
C GLU A 135 -20.55 -17.62 7.76
N GLN A 136 -21.68 -18.23 7.36
CA GLN A 136 -22.77 -17.51 6.67
C GLN A 136 -23.41 -16.45 7.56
N LEU A 137 -23.64 -16.76 8.85
CA LEU A 137 -24.12 -15.78 9.83
C LEU A 137 -23.19 -14.57 9.89
N PHE A 138 -21.88 -14.78 9.98
CA PHE A 138 -20.89 -13.70 9.99
C PHE A 138 -20.86 -12.92 8.67
N GLU A 139 -20.93 -13.60 7.51
CA GLU A 139 -20.99 -12.92 6.20
C GLU A 139 -22.22 -12.01 6.12
N LYS A 140 -23.39 -12.49 6.53
CA LYS A 140 -24.63 -11.69 6.53
C LYS A 140 -24.57 -10.54 7.52
N ALA A 141 -24.02 -10.76 8.71
CA ALA A 141 -23.83 -9.70 9.69
C ALA A 141 -22.86 -8.62 9.18
N GLU A 142 -21.81 -8.99 8.45
CA GLU A 142 -20.85 -8.02 7.88
C GLU A 142 -21.50 -7.11 6.82
N GLN A 143 -22.47 -7.61 6.04
CA GLN A 143 -23.12 -6.83 4.98
C GLN A 143 -23.83 -5.57 5.48
N VAL A 144 -24.23 -5.56 6.76
CA VAL A 144 -24.84 -4.41 7.46
C VAL A 144 -23.96 -3.16 7.39
N LEU A 145 -22.64 -3.36 7.39
CA LEU A 145 -21.66 -2.28 7.32
C LEU A 145 -21.76 -1.49 6.01
N TYR A 146 -22.18 -2.12 4.92
CA TYR A 146 -22.09 -1.54 3.59
C TYR A 146 -23.44 -0.95 3.14
N PRO A 147 -23.44 0.22 2.45
CA PRO A 147 -22.28 1.09 2.19
C PRO A 147 -21.69 1.64 3.48
N LEU A 148 -20.35 1.63 3.59
CA LEU A 148 -19.62 2.15 4.75
C LEU A 148 -18.96 3.47 4.36
N GLN A 149 -19.35 4.56 5.03
CA GLN A 149 -18.82 5.90 4.74
C GLN A 149 -17.85 6.34 5.83
N LEU A 150 -16.63 6.68 5.44
CA LEU A 150 -15.53 7.03 6.33
C LEU A 150 -15.00 8.42 5.99
N SER A 151 -14.73 9.24 7.01
CA SER A 151 -13.81 10.38 6.84
C SER A 151 -12.40 9.98 7.25
N LEU A 152 -11.40 10.58 6.60
CA LEU A 152 -10.00 10.28 6.83
C LEU A 152 -9.27 11.47 7.44
N HIS A 153 -8.21 11.19 8.20
CA HIS A 153 -7.18 12.17 8.51
C HIS A 153 -6.38 12.52 7.25
N SER A 154 -5.63 13.63 7.30
CA SER A 154 -4.78 14.11 6.20
C SER A 154 -3.76 13.07 5.72
N LYS A 155 -3.33 12.15 6.60
CA LYS A 155 -2.42 11.05 6.26
C LYS A 155 -3.09 9.79 5.71
N GLY A 156 -4.42 9.74 5.67
CA GLY A 156 -5.20 8.63 5.12
C GLY A 156 -5.76 7.62 6.13
N SER A 157 -5.48 7.78 7.43
CA SER A 157 -6.07 6.93 8.48
C SER A 157 -7.55 7.23 8.71
N ILE A 158 -8.30 6.21 9.13
CA ILE A 158 -9.73 6.35 9.47
C ILE A 158 -9.89 7.32 10.64
N GLN A 159 -10.70 8.36 10.44
CA GLN A 159 -11.03 9.33 11.50
C GLN A 159 -12.34 8.95 12.21
N LYS A 160 -13.41 8.75 11.45
CA LYS A 160 -14.76 8.44 11.96
C LYS A 160 -15.64 7.75 10.90
N ILE A 161 -16.70 7.09 11.37
CA ILE A 161 -17.75 6.51 10.52
C ILE A 161 -18.87 7.55 10.38
N LEU A 162 -19.12 7.99 9.14
CA LEU A 162 -20.08 9.07 8.88
C LEU A 162 -21.54 8.61 8.95
N ASN A 163 -21.80 7.38 8.52
CA ASN A 163 -23.14 6.82 8.43
C ASN A 163 -23.43 5.77 9.53
N ASN A 164 -22.86 5.97 10.72
CA ASN A 164 -23.10 5.14 11.91
C ASN A 164 -24.61 4.91 12.14
N LYS A 165 -25.41 5.99 12.14
CA LYS A 165 -26.87 5.92 12.36
C LYS A 165 -27.57 5.01 11.34
N ASP A 166 -27.17 5.07 10.08
CA ASP A 166 -27.74 4.24 9.03
C ASP A 166 -27.35 2.77 9.22
N ILE A 167 -26.10 2.49 9.61
CA ILE A 167 -25.62 1.13 9.92
C ILE A 167 -26.42 0.54 11.08
N THR A 168 -26.56 1.27 12.18
CA THR A 168 -27.35 0.82 13.35
C THR A 168 -28.82 0.60 12.97
N GLN A 169 -29.41 1.51 12.19
CA GLN A 169 -30.80 1.35 11.74
C GLN A 169 -30.98 0.12 10.83
N ARG A 170 -30.04 -0.16 9.90
CA ARG A 170 -30.06 -1.37 9.08
C ARG A 170 -29.96 -2.63 9.93
N TRP A 171 -29.08 -2.62 10.91
CA TRP A 171 -28.93 -3.73 11.85
C TRP A 171 -30.25 -4.03 12.58
N GLU A 172 -30.80 -3.03 13.26
CA GLU A 172 -31.98 -3.18 14.12
C GLU A 172 -33.24 -3.57 13.34
N LYS A 173 -33.47 -2.94 12.18
CA LYS A 173 -34.74 -3.08 11.44
C LYS A 173 -34.73 -4.22 10.43
N GLU A 174 -33.58 -4.54 9.84
CA GLU A 174 -33.54 -5.44 8.69
C GLU A 174 -32.76 -6.72 8.94
N TYR A 175 -31.59 -6.64 9.55
CA TYR A 175 -30.69 -7.79 9.65
C TYR A 175 -30.90 -8.58 10.94
N PHE A 176 -30.89 -7.94 12.11
CA PHE A 176 -31.02 -8.62 13.39
C PHE A 176 -32.29 -9.48 13.48
N PRO A 177 -33.50 -9.00 13.12
CA PRO A 177 -34.70 -9.82 13.18
C PRO A 177 -34.63 -11.05 12.25
N LYS A 178 -34.17 -10.85 11.01
CA LYS A 178 -34.05 -11.94 10.01
C LYS A 178 -33.03 -13.00 10.42
N LEU A 179 -31.89 -12.57 10.96
CA LEU A 179 -30.86 -13.49 11.44
C LEU A 179 -31.35 -14.25 12.67
N LYS A 180 -32.02 -13.59 13.62
CA LYS A 180 -32.57 -14.23 14.81
C LYS A 180 -33.67 -15.26 14.47
N GLU A 181 -34.50 -14.96 13.46
CA GLU A 181 -35.52 -15.89 12.99
C GLU A 181 -34.90 -17.15 12.34
N TYR A 182 -33.88 -16.97 11.49
CA TYR A 182 -33.29 -18.06 10.72
C TYR A 182 -32.30 -18.92 11.52
N TYR A 183 -31.50 -18.32 12.41
CA TYR A 183 -30.43 -19.00 13.15
C TYR A 183 -30.84 -19.28 14.60
N GLN A 184 -31.52 -20.41 14.81
CA GLN A 184 -32.05 -20.79 16.13
C GLN A 184 -31.15 -21.81 16.82
N SER A 185 -30.30 -21.35 17.74
CA SER A 185 -29.50 -22.18 18.65
C SER A 185 -28.88 -21.31 19.73
N GLU A 186 -28.58 -21.87 20.90
CA GLU A 186 -27.88 -21.16 21.98
C GLU A 186 -26.55 -20.52 21.51
N THR A 187 -25.80 -21.23 20.66
CA THR A 187 -24.56 -20.72 20.09
C THR A 187 -24.79 -19.51 19.18
N THR A 188 -25.80 -19.56 18.31
CA THR A 188 -26.09 -18.45 17.38
C THR A 188 -26.72 -17.26 18.10
N ASP A 189 -27.53 -17.50 19.14
CA ASP A 189 -28.07 -16.45 20.00
C ASP A 189 -26.95 -15.69 20.72
N ASN A 190 -26.00 -16.41 21.33
CA ASN A 190 -24.83 -15.80 21.96
C ASN A 190 -23.96 -14.99 20.99
N ILE A 191 -23.86 -15.40 19.72
CA ILE A 191 -23.16 -14.64 18.69
C ILE A 191 -23.96 -13.38 18.31
N LEU A 192 -25.27 -13.51 18.11
CA LEU A 192 -26.14 -12.40 17.74
C LEU A 192 -26.19 -11.32 18.82
N GLU A 193 -26.20 -11.69 20.11
CA GLU A 193 -26.12 -10.71 21.21
C GLU A 193 -24.80 -9.93 21.22
N GLN A 194 -23.69 -10.57 20.88
CA GLN A 194 -22.40 -9.90 20.78
C GLN A 194 -22.35 -8.93 19.58
N LEU A 195 -22.91 -9.35 18.44
CA LEU A 195 -23.04 -8.50 17.26
C LEU A 195 -23.98 -7.33 17.53
N ASP A 196 -25.08 -7.55 18.24
CA ASP A 196 -26.04 -6.50 18.57
C ASP A 196 -25.38 -5.39 19.37
N LYS A 197 -24.68 -5.75 20.44
CA LYS A 197 -23.85 -4.82 21.21
C LYS A 197 -22.80 -4.11 20.35
N ALA A 198 -22.24 -4.78 19.33
CA ALA A 198 -21.25 -4.19 18.43
C ALA A 198 -21.85 -3.12 17.50
N TYR A 199 -23.08 -3.34 17.01
CA TYR A 199 -23.75 -2.44 16.07
C TYR A 199 -24.52 -1.30 16.73
N THR A 200 -24.89 -1.40 18.01
CA THR A 200 -25.51 -0.29 18.76
C THR A 200 -24.60 0.94 18.82
N ASP A 201 -23.28 0.76 18.87
CA ASP A 201 -22.32 1.87 18.92
C ASP A 201 -21.05 1.59 18.12
N ILE A 202 -21.22 1.52 16.80
CA ILE A 202 -20.12 1.13 15.91
C ILE A 202 -19.03 2.19 15.80
N ASP A 203 -19.35 3.48 16.00
CA ASP A 203 -18.34 4.56 15.95
C ASP A 203 -17.41 4.52 17.17
N LEU A 204 -17.92 4.23 18.37
CA LEU A 204 -17.07 3.95 19.54
C LEU A 204 -16.21 2.70 19.36
N LYS A 205 -16.61 1.79 18.46
CA LYS A 205 -15.90 0.55 18.14
C LYS A 205 -15.09 0.62 16.86
N LYS A 206 -14.79 1.83 16.36
CA LYS A 206 -13.99 2.00 15.13
C LYS A 206 -12.62 1.31 15.18
N ASP A 207 -12.05 1.11 16.37
CA ASP A 207 -10.80 0.39 16.54
C ASP A 207 -10.91 -1.11 16.17
N LEU A 208 -12.11 -1.67 16.12
CA LEU A 208 -12.33 -3.02 15.58
C LEU A 208 -11.99 -3.10 14.08
N PHE A 209 -12.13 -2.01 13.32
CA PHE A 209 -11.69 -1.97 11.93
C PHE A 209 -10.17 -2.14 11.83
N ASN A 210 -9.40 -1.60 12.79
CA ASN A 210 -7.95 -1.78 12.84
C ASN A 210 -7.52 -3.23 13.10
N ARG A 211 -8.43 -4.10 13.56
CA ARG A 211 -8.18 -5.55 13.70
C ARG A 211 -8.38 -6.31 12.39
N ASN A 212 -9.06 -5.73 11.42
CA ASN A 212 -9.20 -6.31 10.09
C ASN A 212 -8.03 -5.84 9.22
N ILE A 213 -7.27 -6.81 8.69
CA ILE A 213 -6.03 -6.53 7.97
C ILE A 213 -6.24 -5.66 6.72
N PHE A 214 -7.40 -5.78 6.05
CA PHE A 214 -7.70 -4.94 4.90
C PHE A 214 -7.81 -3.47 5.33
N TYR A 215 -8.66 -3.17 6.32
CA TYR A 215 -8.84 -1.80 6.79
C TYR A 215 -7.54 -1.24 7.38
N LYS A 216 -6.80 -2.05 8.15
CA LYS A 216 -5.52 -1.64 8.74
C LYS A 216 -4.51 -1.19 7.69
N LEU A 217 -4.35 -1.96 6.61
CA LEU A 217 -3.33 -1.69 5.58
C LEU A 217 -3.82 -0.70 4.53
N PHE A 218 -5.09 -0.78 4.11
CA PHE A 218 -5.65 0.13 3.11
C PHE A 218 -5.74 1.58 3.63
N PHE A 219 -5.95 1.76 4.95
CA PHE A 219 -5.98 3.06 5.63
C PHE A 219 -4.73 3.30 6.50
N LEU A 220 -3.60 2.67 6.17
CA LEU A 220 -2.33 2.98 6.82
C LEU A 220 -1.94 4.44 6.49
N PRO A 221 -1.41 5.24 7.43
CA PRO A 221 -1.15 6.67 7.24
C PRO A 221 0.08 6.97 6.36
N VAL A 222 0.06 6.48 5.11
CA VAL A 222 1.16 6.57 4.13
C VAL A 222 1.21 7.92 3.39
N TYR A 223 0.16 8.74 3.48
CA TYR A 223 0.11 10.02 2.79
C TYR A 223 0.84 11.11 3.59
N GLN A 224 2.17 11.16 3.45
CA GLN A 224 3.03 12.10 4.16
C GLN A 224 4.30 12.43 3.38
N GLY A 225 5.14 13.30 3.94
CA GLY A 225 6.48 13.58 3.42
C GLY A 225 7.48 12.50 3.81
N TYR A 226 8.35 12.14 2.87
CA TYR A 226 9.47 11.20 3.06
C TYR A 226 10.81 11.90 2.80
N PRO A 227 11.33 12.70 3.77
CA PRO A 227 12.63 13.35 3.61
C PRO A 227 13.70 12.35 3.20
N PHE A 228 14.52 12.70 2.21
CA PHE A 228 15.56 11.81 1.66
C PHE A 228 15.05 10.45 1.15
N PHE A 229 13.75 10.37 0.80
CA PHE A 229 13.08 9.15 0.35
C PHE A 229 12.92 8.06 1.43
N SER A 230 13.01 8.43 2.71
CA SER A 230 12.82 7.49 3.81
C SER A 230 11.97 8.06 4.96
N GLY A 231 11.55 7.18 5.86
CA GLY A 231 10.83 7.51 7.08
C GLY A 231 10.82 6.34 8.06
N LYS A 232 10.48 6.60 9.32
CA LYS A 232 10.30 5.57 10.35
C LYS A 232 8.96 5.77 11.04
N ASP A 233 8.32 4.66 11.42
CA ASP A 233 7.09 4.66 12.22
C ASP A 233 6.95 3.34 12.98
N SER A 234 5.88 3.21 13.75
CA SER A 234 5.45 1.96 14.36
C SER A 234 4.21 1.40 13.67
N LEU A 235 4.13 0.07 13.57
CA LEU A 235 2.96 -0.62 13.04
C LEU A 235 2.50 -1.66 14.06
N LYS A 236 1.18 -1.74 14.28
CA LYS A 236 0.57 -2.80 15.10
C LYS A 236 -0.43 -3.59 14.29
N ILE A 237 -0.32 -4.91 14.34
CA ILE A 237 -1.11 -5.85 13.54
C ILE A 237 -1.75 -6.89 14.45
N TYR A 238 -3.06 -7.06 14.30
CA TYR A 238 -3.79 -8.11 14.98
C TYR A 238 -3.74 -9.43 14.19
N PHE A 239 -3.20 -10.48 14.80
CA PHE A 239 -3.17 -11.83 14.24
C PHE A 239 -4.33 -12.64 14.79
N SER A 240 -5.41 -12.76 14.00
CA SER A 240 -6.64 -13.46 14.40
C SER A 240 -6.42 -14.92 14.78
N SER A 241 -5.44 -15.61 14.17
CA SER A 241 -5.08 -16.99 14.52
C SER A 241 -4.51 -17.14 15.93
N LEU A 242 -3.97 -16.06 16.49
CA LEU A 242 -3.33 -15.99 17.80
C LEU A 242 -4.14 -15.18 18.81
N SER A 243 -5.19 -14.50 18.35
CA SER A 243 -5.95 -13.54 19.15
C SER A 243 -5.09 -12.47 19.83
N ARG A 244 -3.96 -12.08 19.22
CA ARG A 244 -3.02 -11.10 19.78
C ARG A 244 -2.62 -10.03 18.77
N GLU A 245 -2.11 -8.93 19.28
CA GLU A 245 -1.53 -7.83 18.51
C GLU A 245 -0.01 -7.89 18.60
N ALA A 246 0.68 -7.78 17.47
CA ALA A 246 2.13 -7.67 17.38
C ALA A 246 2.52 -6.25 16.93
N GLY A 247 3.49 -5.64 17.62
CA GLY A 247 4.08 -4.35 17.27
C GLY A 247 5.35 -4.51 16.43
N TYR A 248 5.66 -3.52 15.60
CA TYR A 248 6.83 -3.50 14.72
C TYR A 248 7.40 -2.10 14.63
N GLU A 249 8.73 -1.97 14.75
CA GLU A 249 9.46 -0.81 14.24
C GLU A 249 9.57 -0.94 12.71
N THR A 250 9.07 0.07 11.99
CA THR A 250 8.97 0.06 10.53
C THR A 250 9.79 1.18 9.89
N GLU A 251 10.44 0.86 8.79
CA GLU A 251 11.12 1.76 7.88
C GLU A 251 10.34 1.85 6.56
N TYR A 252 10.16 3.08 6.11
CA TYR A 252 9.48 3.44 4.88
C TYR A 252 10.54 3.87 3.88
N THR A 253 10.50 3.33 2.67
CA THR A 253 11.41 3.68 1.57
C THR A 253 10.60 4.02 0.34
N LEU A 254 10.57 5.31 -0.01
CA LEU A 254 9.91 5.80 -1.21
C LEU A 254 10.86 5.63 -2.40
N ASN A 255 10.44 4.95 -3.46
CA ASN A 255 11.31 4.76 -4.61
C ASN A 255 11.60 6.11 -5.31
N ARG A 256 12.88 6.34 -5.61
CA ARG A 256 13.36 7.51 -6.35
C ARG A 256 12.91 7.51 -7.82
N GLU A 257 12.56 6.34 -8.34
CA GLU A 257 12.06 6.16 -9.69
C GLU A 257 10.64 5.61 -9.69
N TYR A 258 9.87 5.99 -10.69
CA TYR A 258 8.63 5.29 -11.02
C TYR A 258 8.95 3.84 -11.40
N THR A 259 8.06 2.93 -11.00
CA THR A 259 8.15 1.54 -11.45
C THR A 259 7.97 1.44 -12.97
N ARG A 260 8.34 0.30 -13.57
CA ARG A 260 8.08 0.01 -14.99
C ARG A 260 6.61 0.23 -15.41
N GLY A 261 5.66 0.06 -14.49
CA GLY A 261 4.23 0.34 -14.71
C GLY A 261 3.82 1.80 -14.50
N ASN A 262 4.77 2.73 -14.47
CA ASN A 262 4.59 4.16 -14.21
C ASN A 262 3.82 4.43 -12.90
N LYS A 263 4.18 3.70 -11.83
CA LYS A 263 3.62 3.85 -10.48
C LYS A 263 4.65 4.39 -9.51
N ILE A 264 4.20 5.16 -8.54
CA ILE A 264 5.00 5.51 -7.35
C ILE A 264 5.04 4.26 -6.47
N ALA A 265 6.20 3.91 -5.93
CA ALA A 265 6.35 2.75 -5.06
C ALA A 265 6.87 3.18 -3.68
N LEU A 266 6.26 2.64 -2.64
CA LEU A 266 6.65 2.81 -1.25
C LEU A 266 6.81 1.42 -0.63
N LYS A 267 8.04 1.09 -0.22
CA LYS A 267 8.33 -0.13 0.53
C LYS A 267 8.20 0.17 2.03
N ILE A 268 7.60 -0.74 2.77
CA ILE A 268 7.52 -0.68 4.23
C ILE A 268 8.09 -2.00 4.74
N THR A 269 9.21 -1.94 5.45
CA THR A 269 9.82 -3.10 6.09
C THR A 269 9.87 -2.90 7.59
N GLY A 270 9.81 -3.97 8.37
CA GLY A 270 9.90 -3.85 9.82
C GLY A 270 10.25 -5.15 10.51
N THR A 271 10.67 -5.01 11.76
CA THR A 271 10.97 -6.13 12.66
C THR A 271 10.07 -6.03 13.88
N GLU A 272 9.56 -7.17 14.34
CA GLU A 272 8.66 -7.22 15.50
C GLU A 272 9.36 -6.68 16.76
N ASP A 273 8.65 -5.81 17.48
CA ASP A 273 9.09 -5.27 18.77
C ASP A 273 9.29 -6.40 19.77
N GLU A 274 10.19 -6.22 20.73
CA GLU A 274 10.28 -7.18 21.83
C GLU A 274 9.08 -7.08 22.78
N ASP A 275 8.46 -8.22 23.04
CA ASP A 275 7.36 -8.38 23.99
C ASP A 275 7.54 -9.65 24.86
N PRO A 276 6.70 -9.87 25.90
CA PRO A 276 6.79 -11.06 26.74
C PRO A 276 6.62 -12.40 26.00
N PHE A 277 6.05 -12.41 24.80
CA PHE A 277 5.80 -13.62 24.00
C PHE A 277 6.99 -13.98 23.09
N ASN A 278 7.81 -13.00 22.71
CA ASN A 278 8.90 -13.16 21.75
C ASN A 278 10.31 -12.80 22.29
N LYS A 279 10.45 -12.56 23.59
CA LYS A 279 11.75 -12.26 24.23
C LYS A 279 12.76 -13.39 23.99
N ASN A 280 13.95 -13.03 23.50
CA ASN A 280 15.03 -13.96 23.12
C ASN A 280 14.61 -15.03 22.09
N ARG A 281 13.61 -14.75 21.25
CA ARG A 281 13.11 -15.64 20.19
C ARG A 281 13.20 -14.97 18.83
N SER A 282 12.93 -15.76 17.79
CA SER A 282 12.74 -15.26 16.43
C SER A 282 11.69 -14.14 16.41
N LYS A 283 12.01 -13.04 15.73
CA LYS A 283 11.12 -11.89 15.56
C LYS A 283 10.38 -11.99 14.23
N GLY A 284 9.10 -11.66 14.25
CA GLY A 284 8.31 -11.46 13.06
C GLY A 284 8.82 -10.32 12.18
N LYS A 285 8.35 -10.28 10.93
CA LYS A 285 8.73 -9.25 9.95
C LYS A 285 7.52 -8.64 9.27
N VAL A 286 7.70 -7.42 8.81
CA VAL A 286 6.82 -6.74 7.85
C VAL A 286 7.61 -6.56 6.57
N ASP A 287 7.05 -6.94 5.43
CA ASP A 287 7.54 -6.54 4.10
C ASP A 287 6.33 -6.25 3.21
N LEU A 288 6.03 -4.97 3.01
CA LEU A 288 4.91 -4.48 2.22
C LEU A 288 5.42 -3.58 1.11
N LEU A 289 4.78 -3.69 -0.06
CA LEU A 289 4.98 -2.82 -1.20
C LEU A 289 3.65 -2.17 -1.58
N TYR A 290 3.59 -0.85 -1.38
CA TYR A 290 2.50 -0.01 -1.84
C TYR A 290 2.88 0.55 -3.20
N LYS A 291 1.96 0.49 -4.15
CA LYS A 291 2.07 1.17 -5.44
C LYS A 291 0.90 2.13 -5.58
N PHE A 292 1.19 3.34 -6.06
CA PHE A 292 0.20 4.40 -6.27
C PHE A 292 0.18 4.83 -7.73
N ASN A 293 -1.01 5.21 -8.20
CA ASN A 293 -1.17 5.86 -9.48
C ASN A 293 -0.38 7.18 -9.51
N LYS A 294 0.45 7.39 -10.53
CA LYS A 294 1.32 8.56 -10.64
C LYS A 294 0.54 9.88 -10.56
N GLU A 295 -0.58 9.97 -11.26
CA GLU A 295 -1.36 11.21 -11.35
C GLU A 295 -2.30 11.38 -10.15
N THR A 296 -3.08 10.35 -9.80
CA THR A 296 -4.12 10.49 -8.76
C THR A 296 -3.61 10.23 -7.34
N LYS A 297 -2.41 9.66 -7.18
CA LYS A 297 -1.84 9.17 -5.91
C LYS A 297 -2.70 8.12 -5.18
N GLU A 298 -3.77 7.65 -5.81
CA GLU A 298 -4.58 6.58 -5.26
C GLU A 298 -3.81 5.27 -5.26
N ILE A 299 -4.08 4.43 -4.25
CA ILE A 299 -3.52 3.09 -4.16
C ILE A 299 -3.86 2.33 -5.44
N PHE A 300 -2.84 1.88 -6.15
CA PHE A 300 -3.00 0.93 -7.24
C PHE A 300 -2.92 -0.50 -6.71
N SER A 301 -1.99 -0.76 -5.79
CA SER A 301 -1.88 -2.06 -5.14
C SER A 301 -1.16 -1.99 -3.79
N ILE A 302 -1.44 -2.97 -2.93
CA ILE A 302 -0.66 -3.28 -1.73
C ILE A 302 -0.34 -4.77 -1.79
N THR A 303 0.92 -5.15 -1.72
CA THR A 303 1.33 -6.57 -1.74
C THR A 303 2.44 -6.81 -0.73
N GLY A 304 2.38 -7.94 -0.02
CA GLY A 304 3.46 -8.30 0.89
C GLY A 304 3.04 -9.31 1.94
N SER A 305 3.84 -9.42 2.99
CA SER A 305 3.60 -10.32 4.11
C SER A 305 3.90 -9.66 5.46
N LEU A 306 3.19 -10.14 6.48
CA LEU A 306 3.42 -9.79 7.87
C LEU A 306 3.51 -11.08 8.66
N SER A 307 4.54 -11.24 9.49
CA SER A 307 4.71 -12.45 10.29
C SER A 307 4.97 -12.17 11.76
N THR A 308 4.68 -13.15 12.59
CA THR A 308 4.97 -13.15 14.02
C THR A 308 5.15 -14.58 14.53
N PHE A 309 5.70 -14.77 15.74
CA PHE A 309 6.02 -16.09 16.28
C PHE A 309 5.20 -16.44 17.53
N GLU A 310 4.74 -17.68 17.63
CA GLU A 310 4.25 -18.24 18.88
C GLU A 310 4.82 -19.65 19.06
N LYS A 311 5.52 -19.89 20.18
CA LYS A 311 6.16 -21.19 20.50
C LYS A 311 7.05 -21.69 19.35
N GLU A 312 7.94 -20.83 18.85
CA GLU A 312 8.84 -21.08 17.69
C GLU A 312 8.15 -21.37 16.35
N LYS A 313 6.82 -21.27 16.29
CA LYS A 313 6.05 -21.39 15.05
C LYS A 313 5.78 -20.01 14.47
N GLU A 314 6.13 -19.82 13.20
CA GLU A 314 5.81 -18.60 12.47
C GLU A 314 4.34 -18.62 12.01
N TYR A 315 3.68 -17.49 12.21
CA TYR A 315 2.35 -17.18 11.70
C TYR A 315 2.48 -16.02 10.74
N THR A 316 2.05 -16.23 9.50
CA THR A 316 2.22 -15.24 8.42
C THR A 316 0.87 -14.90 7.81
N VAL A 317 0.69 -13.63 7.52
CA VAL A 317 -0.41 -13.10 6.74
C VAL A 317 0.15 -12.56 5.44
N ASP A 318 -0.09 -13.24 4.33
CA ASP A 318 0.17 -12.67 3.01
C ASP A 318 -1.02 -11.82 2.61
N PHE A 319 -0.76 -10.61 2.15
CA PHE A 319 -1.78 -9.62 1.81
C PHE A 319 -1.58 -9.11 0.41
N GLN A 320 -2.65 -9.11 -0.39
CA GLN A 320 -2.67 -8.55 -1.72
C GLN A 320 -3.97 -7.77 -1.93
N VAL A 321 -3.84 -6.53 -2.40
CA VAL A 321 -4.92 -5.69 -2.89
C VAL A 321 -4.47 -5.10 -4.22
N TYR A 322 -5.31 -5.16 -5.24
CA TYR A 322 -5.00 -4.62 -6.56
C TYR A 322 -6.22 -3.98 -7.19
N GLU A 323 -6.02 -2.80 -7.79
CA GLU A 323 -7.02 -2.13 -8.62
C GLU A 323 -7.35 -3.00 -9.83
N GLN A 324 -8.62 -3.35 -9.97
CA GLN A 324 -9.14 -4.03 -11.15
C GLN A 324 -9.45 -3.00 -12.22
N LYS A 325 -8.93 -3.22 -13.43
CA LYS A 325 -9.46 -2.55 -14.61
C LYS A 325 -10.87 -3.09 -14.83
N LYS A 326 -11.86 -2.20 -14.98
CA LYS A 326 -13.16 -2.63 -15.53
C LYS A 326 -12.87 -3.33 -16.87
N PRO A 327 -13.45 -4.51 -17.13
CA PRO A 327 -13.65 -4.91 -18.51
C PRO A 327 -14.43 -3.77 -19.18
N GLU A 328 -13.89 -3.24 -20.28
CA GLU A 328 -14.65 -2.34 -21.16
C GLU A 328 -15.87 -3.06 -21.74
#